data_AF-A0A924W9I4-F1
#
_entry.id   AF-A0A924W9I4-F1
#
_cell.length_a   1.000
_cell.length_b   1.000
_cell.length_c   1.000
_cell.angle_alpha   90.00
_cell.angle_beta   90.00
_cell.angle_gamma   90.00
#
_symmetry.space_group_name_H-M   'P 1'
#
loop_
_entity.id
_entity.type
_entity.pdbx_description
1 polymer ?
#
loop_
_entity_poly.entity_id
_entity_poly.type
_entity_poly.pdbx_seq_one_letter_code
_entity_poly.pdbx_strand_id
1 'polypeptide(L)' 'SVIATNEGAKTIVVDAGVPIECSLTDERQKTGQFAVGDFVSFDVLDGSTFVESANR' A
#
# COMPACT_ATOMS: atom_id res chain seq x y z
N SER A 1 8.49 -4.87 -2.92
CA SER A 1 8.99 -3.61 -2.33
C SER A 1 7.98 -2.50 -2.59
N VAL A 2 8.08 -1.36 -1.91
CA VAL A 2 7.24 -0.18 -2.25
C VAL A 2 7.60 0.31 -3.65
N ILE A 3 6.60 0.53 -4.51
CA ILE A 3 6.75 1.03 -5.88
C ILE A 3 6.05 2.37 -6.14
N ALA A 4 5.10 2.76 -5.28
CA ALA A 4 4.50 4.10 -5.29
C ALA A 4 3.95 4.48 -3.91
N THR A 5 3.79 5.78 -3.67
CA THR A 5 3.17 6.35 -2.47
C THR A 5 2.15 7.41 -2.87
N ASN A 6 0.98 7.43 -2.23
CA ASN A 6 -0.05 8.44 -2.46
C ASN A 6 -0.49 9.07 -1.14
N GLU A 7 0.03 10.25 -0.83
CA GLU A 7 -0.27 10.96 0.41
C GLU A 7 -1.74 11.41 0.50
N GLY A 8 -2.34 11.83 -0.62
CA GLY A 8 -3.73 12.27 -0.65
C GLY A 8 -4.72 11.14 -0.31
N ALA A 9 -4.43 9.92 -0.77
CA ALA A 9 -5.24 8.74 -0.50
C ALA A 9 -4.81 7.96 0.76
N LYS A 10 -3.69 8.33 1.39
CA LYS A 10 -3.02 7.54 2.45
C LYS A 10 -2.80 6.08 2.04
N THR A 11 -2.34 5.86 0.80
CA THR A 11 -2.03 4.53 0.27
C THR A 11 -0.58 4.41 -0.15
N ILE A 12 -0.06 3.18 -0.12
CA ILE A 12 1.20 2.79 -0.75
C ILE A 12 0.93 1.66 -1.73
N VAL A 13 1.67 1.60 -2.84
CA VAL A 13 1.62 0.47 -3.75
C VAL A 13 2.86 -0.38 -3.53
N VAL A 14 2.66 -1.68 -3.27
CA VAL A 14 3.72 -2.65 -3.07
C VAL A 14 3.74 -3.66 -4.22
N ASP A 15 4.94 -3.99 -4.69
CA ASP A 15 5.15 -5.16 -5.53
C ASP A 15 5.31 -6.40 -4.63
N ALA A 16 4.33 -7.29 -4.72
CA ALA A 16 4.29 -8.61 -4.08
C ALA A 16 4.07 -9.73 -5.10
N GLY A 17 4.60 -9.58 -6.32
CA GLY A 17 4.33 -10.44 -7.48
C GLY A 17 3.21 -9.90 -8.38
N VAL A 18 2.35 -9.04 -7.81
CA VAL A 18 1.46 -8.11 -8.51
C VAL A 18 1.48 -6.77 -7.76
N PRO A 19 1.19 -5.64 -8.41
CA PRO A 19 0.99 -4.37 -7.73
C PRO A 19 -0.26 -4.42 -6.84
N ILE A 20 -0.09 -4.16 -5.55
CA ILE A 20 -1.18 -4.08 -4.59
C ILE A 20 -1.20 -2.69 -3.99
N GLU A 21 -2.33 -1.99 -4.13
CA GLU A 21 -2.56 -0.74 -3.40
C GLU A 21 -3.05 -1.05 -1.99
N CYS A 22 -2.31 -0.59 -0.99
CA CYS A 22 -2.58 -0.81 0.43
C CYS A 22 -2.92 0.51 1.12
N SER A 23 -4.07 0.57 1.79
CA SER A 23 -4.44 1.69 2.65
C SER A 23 -3.76 1.58 4.01
N LEU A 24 -3.17 2.68 4.50
CA LEU A 24 -2.61 2.74 5.85
C LEU A 24 -3.75 2.84 6.87
N THR A 25 -3.88 1.84 7.74
CA THR A 25 -4.98 1.74 8.71
C THR A 25 -4.63 2.28 10.10
N ASP A 26 -3.34 2.39 10.44
CA ASP A 26 -2.89 3.01 11.69
C ASP A 26 -2.69 4.52 11.48
N GLU A 27 -3.41 5.34 12.27
CA GLU A 27 -3.35 6.81 12.20
C GLU A 27 -1.95 7.39 12.45
N ARG A 28 -1.07 6.63 13.10
CA ARG A 28 0.32 7.02 13.37
C ARG A 28 1.20 6.88 12.14
N GLN A 29 0.80 6.07 11.16
CA GLN A 29 1.53 5.85 9.93
C GLN A 29 1.29 7.01 8.96
N LYS A 30 2.35 7.45 8.30
CA LYS A 30 2.32 8.47 7.26
C LYS A 30 2.98 7.90 6.01
N THR A 31 2.41 8.18 4.85
CA THR A 31 2.96 7.73 3.56
C THR A 31 4.40 8.18 3.35
N GLY A 32 4.77 9.38 3.83
CA GLY A 32 6.15 9.88 3.76
C GLY A 32 7.18 9.16 4.65
N GLN A 33 6.77 8.17 5.44
CA GLN A 33 7.69 7.26 6.16
C GLN A 33 8.17 6.10 5.29
N PHE A 34 7.62 5.96 4.08
CA PHE A 34 7.98 4.92 3.12
C PHE A 34 8.62 5.55 1.89
N ALA A 35 9.64 4.89 1.35
CA ALA A 35 10.29 5.26 0.11
C ALA A 35 10.16 4.14 -0.92
N VAL A 36 10.17 4.50 -2.20
CA VAL A 36 10.24 3.53 -3.29
C VAL A 36 11.52 2.69 -3.14
N GLY A 37 11.37 1.36 -3.23
CA GLY A 37 12.42 0.39 -3.00
C GLY A 37 12.42 -0.21 -1.60
N ASP A 38 11.72 0.39 -0.63
CA ASP A 38 11.67 -0.15 0.74
C ASP A 38 11.09 -1.55 0.75
N PHE A 39 11.74 -2.43 1.51
CA PHE A 39 11.21 -3.74 1.83
C PHE A 39 10.33 -3.62 3.07
N VAL A 40 9.05 -3.96 2.92
CA VAL A 40 8.04 -3.85 3.98
C VAL A 40 7.35 -5.18 4.19
N SER A 41 6.98 -5.46 5.44
CA SER A 41 6.04 -6.52 5.81
C SER A 41 4.78 -5.87 6.37
N PHE A 42 3.63 -6.43 6.03
CA PHE A 42 2.35 -5.96 6.55
C PHE A 42 1.38 -7.13 6.63
N ASP A 43 0.43 -7.00 7.54
CA ASP A 43 -0.73 -7.87 7.63
C ASP A 43 -1.93 -7.17 6.98
N VAL A 44 -2.88 -7.97 6.50
CA VAL A 44 -4.17 -7.47 6.03
C VAL A 44 -5.21 -7.69 7.11
N LEU A 45 -6.16 -6.76 7.25
CA LEU A 45 -7.24 -6.91 8.23
C LEU A 45 -8.11 -8.13 7.87
N ASP A 46 -8.63 -8.80 8.89
CA ASP A 46 -9.56 -9.92 8.71
C ASP A 46 -10.76 -9.51 7.85
N GLY A 47 -11.08 -10.34 6.85
CA GLY A 47 -12.18 -10.10 5.91
C GLY A 47 -11.86 -9.14 4.77
N SER A 48 -10.62 -8.64 4.66
CA SER A 48 -10.18 -7.85 3.51
C SER A 48 -10.28 -8.67 2.21
N THR A 49 -10.59 -7.99 1.10
CA THR A 49 -10.64 -8.58 -0.24
C THR A 49 -9.83 -7.73 -1.21
N PHE A 50 -9.24 -8.38 -2.21
CA PHE A 50 -8.63 -7.68 -3.33
C PHE A 50 -9.72 -7.33 -4.34
N VAL A 51 -9.75 -6.07 -4.77
CA VAL A 51 -10.60 -5.59 -5.85
C VAL A 51 -9.70 -5.19 -7.01
N GLU A 52 -9.98 -5.71 -8.20
CA GLU A 52 -9.26 -5.28 -9.40
C GLU A 52 -9.60 -3.82 -9.68
N SER A 53 -8.59 -2.95 -9.59
CA SER A 53 -8.70 -1.59 -10.07
C SER A 53 -8.34 -1.58 -11.55
N ALA A 54 -9.36 -1.51 -12.40
CA ALA A 54 -9.18 -1.25 -13.82
C ALA A 54 -8.70 0.20 -13.98
N ASN A 55 -7.38 0.40 -13.84
CA ASN A 55 -6.81 1.72 -14.05
C ASN A 55 -6.94 2.08 -15.54
N ARG A 56 -7.73 3.12 -15.81
CA ARG A 56 -7.82 3.83 -17.10
C ARG A 56 -6.70 4.85 -17.21
#